data_AF-A0A6P0MS22-F1
#
_entry.id   AF-A0A6P0MS22-F1
#
_cell.length_a   1.000
_cell.length_b   1.000
_cell.length_c   1.000
_cell.angle_alpha   90.00
_cell.angle_beta   90.00
_cell.angle_gamma   90.00
#
_symmetry.space_group_name_H-M   'P 1'
#
loop_
_entity.id
_entity.type
_entity.pdbx_description
1 polymer ?
#
loop_
_entity_poly.entity_id
_entity_poly.type
_entity_poly.pdbx_seq_one_letter_code
_entity_poly.pdbx_strand_id
1 'polypeptide(L)'
;MERVIRHEQEQIAFYHRWLREAYRKNKPPEWADNIFQRRFKTYPLDSWKLNAVFPNATEEERAKYFKYLNDHSWQSKNPEYWRSRQLELNLGINEFS
;
A
#
# COMPACT_ATOMS: atom_id res chain seq x y z
N MET A 1 -12.08 -17.19 19.35
CA MET A 1 -10.95 -16.95 18.41
C MET A 1 -11.43 -16.84 16.97
N GLU A 2 -12.29 -17.73 16.46
CA GLU A 2 -12.78 -17.68 15.06
C GLU A 2 -13.42 -16.36 14.61
N ARG A 3 -14.17 -15.66 15.48
CA ARG A 3 -14.80 -14.38 15.11
C ARG A 3 -13.79 -13.23 14.94
N VAL A 4 -12.67 -13.26 15.67
CA VAL A 4 -11.63 -12.23 15.61
C VAL A 4 -10.81 -12.38 14.33
N ILE A 5 -10.46 -13.62 13.97
CA ILE A 5 -9.72 -13.95 12.75
C ILE A 5 -10.51 -13.55 11.50
N ARG A 6 -11.83 -13.83 11.46
CA ARG A 6 -12.69 -13.42 10.34
C ARG A 6 -12.75 -11.90 10.19
N HIS A 7 -12.84 -11.18 11.29
CA HIS A 7 -12.92 -9.71 11.27
C HIS A 7 -11.63 -9.07 10.76
N GLU A 8 -10.47 -9.60 11.13
CA GLU A 8 -9.18 -9.13 10.61
C GLU A 8 -9.04 -9.40 9.11
N GLN A 9 -9.41 -10.60 8.65
CA GLN A 9 -9.40 -10.95 7.22
C GLN A 9 -10.29 -10.03 6.39
N GLU A 10 -11.47 -9.65 6.90
CA GLU A 10 -12.35 -8.67 6.26
C GLU A 10 -11.71 -7.28 6.15
N GLN A 11 -11.02 -6.83 7.20
CA GLN A 11 -10.29 -5.56 7.20
C GLN A 11 -9.14 -5.58 6.19
N ILE A 12 -8.35 -6.66 6.15
CA ILE A 12 -7.27 -6.84 5.18
C ILE A 12 -7.82 -6.83 3.75
N ALA A 13 -8.86 -7.62 3.47
CA ALA A 13 -9.46 -7.68 2.14
C ALA A 13 -10.04 -6.33 1.70
N PHE A 14 -10.68 -5.60 2.62
CA PHE A 14 -11.15 -4.24 2.37
C PHE A 14 -9.98 -3.31 2.04
N TYR A 15 -8.91 -3.35 2.82
CA TYR A 15 -7.76 -2.48 2.63
C TYR A 15 -7.03 -2.76 1.31
N HIS A 16 -6.78 -4.04 0.99
CA HIS A 16 -6.17 -4.48 -0.28
C HIS A 16 -6.96 -3.98 -1.48
N ARG A 17 -8.30 -4.07 -1.43
CA ARG A 17 -9.16 -3.54 -2.49
C ARG A 17 -8.92 -2.04 -2.71
N TRP A 18 -8.81 -1.25 -1.64
CA TRP A 18 -8.60 0.19 -1.77
C TRP A 18 -7.19 0.59 -2.15
N LEU A 19 -6.15 -0.17 -1.78
CA LEU A 19 -4.79 0.04 -2.30
C LEU A 19 -4.74 -0.20 -3.81
N ARG A 20 -5.38 -1.26 -4.31
CA ARG A 20 -5.50 -1.50 -5.76
C ARG A 20 -6.27 -0.37 -6.46
N GLU A 21 -7.34 0.11 -5.86
CA GLU A 21 -8.09 1.25 -6.40
C GLU A 21 -7.29 2.55 -6.37
N ALA A 22 -6.46 2.78 -5.35
CA ALA A 22 -5.56 3.93 -5.28
C ALA A 22 -4.61 3.92 -6.47
N TYR A 23 -3.95 2.78 -6.71
CA TYR A 23 -3.09 2.58 -7.87
C TYR A 23 -3.84 2.80 -9.19
N ARG A 24 -4.99 2.14 -9.40
CA ARG A 24 -5.80 2.26 -10.63
C ARG A 24 -6.27 3.70 -10.92
N LYS A 25 -6.53 4.48 -9.87
CA LYS A 25 -7.02 5.87 -9.99
C LYS A 25 -5.91 6.92 -9.89
N ASN A 26 -4.65 6.50 -9.89
CA ASN A 26 -3.48 7.35 -9.68
C ASN A 26 -3.63 8.27 -8.45
N LYS A 27 -4.09 7.70 -7.33
CA LYS A 27 -4.12 8.34 -6.01
C LYS A 27 -2.97 7.82 -5.16
N PRO A 28 -2.40 8.61 -4.24
CA PRO A 28 -1.31 8.14 -3.36
C PRO A 28 -1.78 6.98 -2.46
N PRO A 29 -0.89 6.09 -1.98
CA PRO A 29 -1.26 4.98 -1.10
C PRO A 29 -2.01 5.41 0.17
N GLU A 30 -1.68 6.59 0.71
CA GLU A 30 -2.34 7.21 1.87
C GLU A 30 -3.83 7.49 1.63
N TRP A 31 -4.26 7.57 0.38
CA TRP A 31 -5.68 7.67 0.06
C TRP A 31 -6.45 6.42 0.53
N ALA A 32 -5.87 5.22 0.38
CA ALA A 32 -6.43 3.99 0.92
C ALA A 32 -6.41 3.98 2.46
N ASP A 33 -5.33 4.49 3.07
CA ASP A 33 -5.18 4.61 4.53
C ASP A 33 -6.29 5.48 5.12
N ASN A 34 -6.58 6.62 4.49
CA ASN A 34 -7.64 7.52 4.90
C ASN A 34 -9.04 6.89 4.78
N ILE A 35 -9.30 6.11 3.72
CA ILE A 35 -10.57 5.41 3.54
C ILE A 35 -10.74 4.33 4.62
N PHE A 36 -9.68 3.58 4.89
CA PHE A 36 -9.65 2.58 5.95
C PHE A 36 -9.93 3.20 7.33
N GLN A 37 -9.22 4.28 7.67
CA GLN A 37 -9.40 4.99 8.94
C GLN A 37 -10.83 5.53 9.11
N ARG A 38 -11.44 6.06 8.06
CA ARG A 38 -12.83 6.53 8.13
C ARG A 38 -13.81 5.41 8.47
N ARG A 39 -13.57 4.21 7.95
CA ARG A 39 -14.42 3.01 8.12
C ARG A 39 -14.22 2.33 9.47
N PHE A 40 -12.97 2.06 9.85
CA PHE A 40 -12.63 1.22 11.01
C PHE A 40 -12.11 2.00 12.22
N LYS A 41 -11.96 3.33 12.10
CA LYS A 41 -11.48 4.23 13.16
C LYS A 41 -10.08 3.89 13.70
N THR A 42 -9.29 3.17 12.91
CA THR A 42 -7.89 2.81 13.18
C THR A 42 -7.09 2.86 11.87
N TYR A 43 -5.76 2.81 11.95
CA TYR A 43 -4.90 2.71 10.77
C TYR A 43 -4.63 1.24 10.39
N PRO A 44 -4.44 0.94 9.10
CA PRO A 44 -4.03 -0.39 8.66
C PRO A 44 -2.60 -0.69 9.16
N LEU A 45 -2.31 -1.97 9.40
CA LEU A 45 -0.95 -2.39 9.73
C LEU A 45 -0.05 -2.35 8.49
N ASP A 46 1.21 -1.97 8.67
CA ASP A 46 2.22 -1.95 7.60
C ASP A 46 2.37 -3.32 6.93
N SER A 47 2.32 -4.40 7.72
CA SER A 47 2.39 -5.78 7.23
C SER A 47 1.25 -6.14 6.27
N TRP A 48 0.14 -5.41 6.28
CA TRP A 48 -0.98 -5.64 5.37
C TRP A 48 -0.77 -5.01 3.99
N LYS A 49 0.19 -4.09 3.83
CA LYS A 49 0.48 -3.47 2.53
C LYS A 49 1.22 -4.43 1.59
N LEU A 50 1.95 -5.40 2.13
CA LEU A 50 2.78 -6.32 1.36
C LEU A 50 1.92 -7.09 0.35
N ASN A 51 2.34 -7.06 -0.91
CA ASN A 51 1.71 -7.77 -2.02
C ASN A 51 0.22 -7.39 -2.23
N ALA A 52 -0.23 -6.27 -1.66
CA ALA A 52 -1.62 -5.85 -1.74
C ALA A 52 -2.00 -5.40 -3.15
N VAL A 53 -1.16 -4.58 -3.79
CA VAL A 53 -1.36 -4.09 -5.17
C VAL A 53 -1.04 -5.19 -6.17
N PHE A 54 0.11 -5.86 -5.99
CA PHE A 54 0.61 -6.92 -6.86
C PHE A 54 1.00 -8.15 -6.03
N PRO A 55 0.19 -9.22 -6.01
CA PRO A 55 0.45 -10.41 -5.21
C PRO A 55 1.77 -11.13 -5.49
N ASN A 56 2.30 -11.01 -6.73
CA ASN A 56 3.57 -11.56 -7.19
C ASN A 56 4.14 -10.66 -8.30
N ALA A 57 4.56 -9.44 -7.93
CA ALA A 57 4.93 -8.42 -8.91
C ALA A 57 6.06 -8.86 -9.85
N THR A 58 5.76 -8.90 -11.14
CA THR A 58 6.73 -9.01 -12.24
C THR A 58 7.65 -7.78 -12.29
N GLU A 59 8.78 -7.87 -12.98
CA GLU A 59 9.68 -6.71 -13.17
C GLU A 59 8.98 -5.51 -13.82
N GLU A 60 8.09 -5.77 -14.78
CA GLU A 60 7.30 -4.72 -15.44
C GLU A 60 6.33 -4.04 -14.47
N GLU A 61 5.64 -4.82 -13.62
CA GLU A 61 4.76 -4.26 -12.58
C GLU A 61 5.53 -3.47 -11.53
N ARG A 62 6.72 -3.93 -11.15
CA ARG A 62 7.63 -3.18 -10.25
C ARG A 62 8.00 -1.84 -10.86
N ALA A 63 8.39 -1.80 -12.13
CA ALA A 63 8.72 -0.56 -12.83
C ALA A 63 7.51 0.40 -12.92
N LYS A 64 6.31 -0.13 -13.21
CA LYS A 64 5.07 0.66 -13.22
C LYS A 64 4.75 1.22 -11.84
N TYR A 65 4.90 0.42 -10.78
CA TYR A 65 4.64 0.85 -9.42
C TYR A 65 5.67 1.89 -8.94
N PHE A 66 6.95 1.71 -9.28
CA PHE A 66 7.99 2.69 -9.02
C PHE A 66 7.66 4.06 -9.65
N LYS A 67 7.27 4.06 -10.93
CA LYS A 67 6.85 5.28 -11.63
C LYS A 67 5.66 5.93 -10.92
N TYR A 68 4.64 5.14 -10.59
CA TYR A 68 3.49 5.61 -9.82
C TYR A 68 3.89 6.27 -8.50
N LEU A 69 4.78 5.66 -7.71
CA LEU A 69 5.24 6.25 -6.45
C LEU A 69 6.05 7.53 -6.68
N ASN A 70 6.86 7.58 -7.74
CA ASN A 70 7.62 8.77 -8.10
C ASN A 70 6.71 9.97 -8.41
N ASP A 71 5.56 9.74 -9.03
CA ASP A 71 4.59 10.80 -9.36
C ASP A 71 3.88 11.39 -8.12
N HIS A 72 3.94 10.70 -6.97
CA HIS A 72 3.32 11.13 -5.71
C HIS A 72 4.33 11.55 -4.63
N SER A 73 5.60 11.16 -4.74
CA SER A 73 6.60 11.35 -3.69
C SER A 73 6.94 12.83 -3.41
N TRP A 74 6.74 13.72 -4.38
CA TRP A 74 7.04 15.17 -4.26
C TRP A 74 6.27 15.89 -3.15
N GLN A 75 5.17 15.30 -2.67
CA GLN A 75 4.39 15.84 -1.55
C GLN A 75 5.02 15.54 -0.19
N SER A 76 5.99 14.62 -0.13
CA SER A 76 6.72 14.27 1.09
C SER A 76 7.88 15.24 1.34
N LYS A 77 8.17 15.49 2.63
CA LYS A 77 9.39 16.23 3.04
C LYS A 77 10.67 15.54 2.60
N ASN A 78 10.64 14.21 2.47
CA ASN A 78 11.75 13.41 1.94
C ASN A 78 11.18 12.41 0.90
N PRO A 79 11.14 12.81 -0.40
CA PRO A 79 10.55 12.02 -1.47
C PRO A 79 11.22 10.66 -1.67
N GLU A 80 12.56 10.59 -1.58
CA GLU A 80 13.32 9.36 -1.79
C GLU A 80 13.03 8.35 -0.68
N TYR A 81 13.18 8.78 0.58
CA TYR A 81 12.86 7.93 1.74
C TYR A 81 11.41 7.43 1.69
N TRP A 82 10.47 8.32 1.38
CA TRP A 82 9.06 7.95 1.28
C TRP A 82 8.81 6.90 0.19
N ARG A 83 9.39 7.08 -1.01
CA ARG A 83 9.24 6.14 -2.12
C ARG A 83 9.81 4.78 -1.77
N SER A 84 11.03 4.73 -1.25
CA SER A 84 11.68 3.47 -0.87
C SER A 84 10.92 2.77 0.25
N ARG A 85 10.36 3.51 1.21
CA ARG A 85 9.47 2.93 2.24
C ARG A 85 8.21 2.34 1.62
N GLN A 86 7.57 3.00 0.65
CA GLN A 86 6.38 2.46 -0.01
C GLN A 86 6.69 1.21 -0.86
N LEU A 87 7.88 1.13 -1.48
CA LEU A 87 8.33 -0.06 -2.21
C LEU A 87 8.58 -1.23 -1.27
N GLU A 88 9.25 -0.99 -0.15
CA GLU A 88 9.46 -1.99 0.89
C GLU A 88 8.12 -2.53 1.40
N LEU A 89 7.19 -1.63 1.72
CA LEU A 89 5.89 -2.00 2.29
C LEU A 89 4.98 -2.73 1.30
N ASN A 90 4.95 -2.35 0.02
CA ASN A 90 3.99 -2.91 -0.94
C ASN A 90 4.57 -4.07 -1.75
N LEU A 91 5.88 -4.10 -1.98
CA LEU A 91 6.55 -5.08 -2.84
C LEU A 91 7.66 -5.88 -2.13
N GLY A 92 7.99 -5.55 -0.87
CA GLY A 92 9.07 -6.20 -0.14
C GLY A 92 10.46 -5.86 -0.69
N ILE A 93 10.59 -4.77 -1.44
CA ILE A 93 11.85 -4.35 -2.08
C ILE A 93 12.53 -3.31 -1.20
N ASN A 94 13.72 -3.61 -0.69
CA ASN A 94 14.55 -2.63 0.00
C ASN A 94 15.56 -2.03 -0.99
N GLU A 95 15.37 -0.76 -1.36
CA GLU A 95 16.27 -0.04 -2.27
C GLU A 95 17.57 0.45 -1.60
N PHE A 96 17.68 0.37 -0.27
CA PHE A 96 18.85 0.80 0.49
C PHE A 96 19.73 -0.37 0.97
N SER A 97 19.48 -1.59 0.47
CA SER A 97 20.28 -2.80 0.78
C SER A 97 21.38 -3.07 -0.25
#